data_AF-A0A8H2VF48-F1
#
_entry.id   AF-A0A8H2VF48-F1
#
_cell.length_a   1.000
_cell.length_b   1.000
_cell.length_c   1.000
_cell.angle_alpha   90.00
_cell.angle_beta   90.00
_cell.angle_gamma   90.00
#
_symmetry.space_group_name_H-M   'P 1'
#
loop_
_entity.id
_entity.type
_entity.pdbx_description
1 polymer ?
#
loop_
_entity_poly.entity_id
_entity_poly.type
_entity_poly.pdbx_seq_one_letter_code
_entity_poly.pdbx_strand_id
1 'polypeptide(L)'
;MIASVKRLVRGPLIRSTNYTIESSTHLFLYVFNQLHIVFMRIVPQSIRVWWQKFLQDIFIAILKVGPIPEHVSFIMDGNRRYAKSNNLPLKKGHEAGGFTLLTLVYICKKMGVKCVSAYAFSIENFNRSEEEVQTLMTLFNAKLEEFANRAQDYKDPLYGSKLRIIGDKRLLTPETRNKLKEVERLTQDGKDFTFYVCFPYTSRNDIQHAIYKNSKEYTEKKIKLNDINLNKFSEKMYLDEFSQKCDILIRTSGHRRLSDYMLWQSHQNSTIEFVPTLWPDFTFTQMCLIFFRWSFFTTIQMYNNDEGTSQYPWKTFMPNIPFMNKNHYEPLESLADPPVSVSILG
;
A
#
# COMPACT_ATOMS: atom_id res chain seq x y z
N MET A 1 37.80 -43.24 59.22
CA MET A 1 37.07 -42.44 60.23
C MET A 1 36.21 -41.43 59.47
N ILE A 2 34.96 -41.72 59.11
CA ILE A 2 33.73 -41.66 59.94
C ILE A 2 33.53 -40.29 60.61
N ALA A 3 32.37 -39.68 60.26
CA ALA A 3 31.64 -38.55 60.85
C ALA A 3 32.28 -37.15 60.68
N SER A 4 31.56 -36.10 60.24
CA SER A 4 30.23 -35.71 60.73
C SER A 4 29.33 -35.05 59.69
N VAL A 5 28.06 -35.41 59.79
CA VAL A 5 26.89 -34.92 59.07
C VAL A 5 26.09 -33.98 59.98
N LYS A 6 25.41 -33.00 59.37
CA LYS A 6 24.16 -32.29 59.77
C LYS A 6 24.20 -30.88 60.39
N ARG A 7 23.32 -30.05 59.79
CA ARG A 7 22.70 -28.75 60.17
C ARG A 7 23.54 -27.50 59.84
N LEU A 8 23.03 -26.44 59.20
CA LEU A 8 21.66 -25.90 59.20
C LEU A 8 21.20 -25.40 57.81
N VAL A 9 19.92 -25.66 57.59
CA VAL A 9 18.98 -25.01 56.67
C VAL A 9 19.02 -23.49 56.83
N ARG A 10 19.14 -22.76 55.71
CA ARG A 10 18.43 -21.50 55.36
C ARG A 10 19.01 -20.90 54.07
N GLY A 11 18.45 -21.30 52.93
CA GLY A 11 18.61 -20.54 51.68
C GLY A 11 17.76 -19.26 51.73
N PRO A 12 18.15 -18.19 51.02
CA PRO A 12 17.41 -16.93 51.03
C PRO A 12 16.05 -17.12 50.34
N LEU A 13 15.01 -16.64 51.02
CA LEU A 13 13.61 -16.61 50.60
C LEU A 13 13.48 -15.94 49.23
N ILE A 14 12.99 -16.72 48.26
CA ILE A 14 12.53 -16.26 46.96
C ILE A 14 11.33 -15.33 47.19
N ARG A 15 11.51 -14.03 46.91
CA ARG A 15 10.40 -13.11 46.67
C ARG A 15 9.76 -13.49 45.33
N SER A 16 8.68 -14.26 45.40
CA SER A 16 7.79 -14.55 44.29
C SER A 16 6.95 -13.32 43.96
N THR A 17 7.11 -12.76 42.76
CA THR A 17 6.05 -12.17 41.91
C THR A 17 6.76 -11.46 40.74
N ASN A 18 6.76 -12.09 39.56
CA ASN A 18 6.88 -11.51 38.19
C ASN A 18 7.45 -12.49 37.13
N TYR A 19 7.71 -13.76 37.46
CA TYR A 19 8.32 -14.72 36.50
C TYR A 19 7.33 -15.55 35.65
N THR A 20 6.02 -15.38 35.78
CA THR A 20 5.05 -16.31 35.17
C THR A 20 4.55 -15.90 33.78
N ILE A 21 4.50 -14.59 33.46
CA ILE A 21 3.91 -14.12 32.19
C ILE A 21 4.91 -14.30 31.03
N GLU A 22 6.18 -13.93 31.20
CA GLU A 22 7.22 -14.11 30.17
C GLU A 22 7.53 -15.58 29.86
N SER A 23 7.54 -16.46 30.88
CA SER A 23 7.78 -17.89 30.67
C SER A 23 6.69 -18.55 29.81
N SER A 24 5.44 -18.15 30.01
CA SER A 24 4.29 -18.71 29.29
C SER A 24 4.24 -18.29 27.82
N THR A 25 4.60 -17.04 27.51
CA THR A 25 4.69 -16.54 26.12
C THR A 25 5.87 -17.16 25.38
N HIS A 26 7.02 -17.33 26.05
CA HIS A 26 8.17 -18.02 25.47
C HIS A 26 7.89 -19.50 25.20
N LEU A 27 7.21 -20.19 26.11
CA LEU A 27 6.80 -21.59 25.91
C LEU A 27 5.78 -21.71 24.76
N PHE A 28 4.78 -20.82 24.71
CA PHE A 28 3.82 -20.78 23.62
C PHE A 28 4.49 -20.54 22.26
N LEU A 29 5.38 -19.55 22.17
CA LEU A 29 6.13 -19.25 20.94
C LEU A 29 7.01 -20.43 20.53
N TYR A 30 7.66 -21.11 21.49
CA TYR A 30 8.45 -22.29 21.22
C TYR A 30 7.60 -23.44 20.67
N VAL A 31 6.49 -23.77 21.35
CA VAL A 31 5.55 -24.83 20.91
C VAL A 31 4.95 -24.50 19.55
N PHE A 32 4.52 -23.25 19.35
CA PHE A 32 4.01 -22.77 18.06
C PHE A 32 5.06 -22.91 16.95
N ASN A 33 6.32 -22.56 17.23
CA ASN A 33 7.40 -22.68 16.27
C ASN A 33 7.70 -24.16 15.94
N GLN A 34 7.69 -25.06 16.92
CA GLN A 34 7.85 -26.50 16.67
C GLN A 34 6.69 -27.06 15.83
N LEU A 35 5.45 -26.69 16.16
CA LEU A 35 4.27 -27.04 15.35
C LEU A 35 4.36 -26.48 13.94
N HIS A 36 4.87 -25.25 13.78
CA HIS A 36 5.08 -24.63 12.49
C HIS A 36 6.13 -25.38 11.65
N ILE A 37 7.26 -25.78 12.25
CA ILE A 37 8.30 -26.57 11.57
C ILE A 37 7.73 -27.92 11.12
N VAL A 38 7.00 -28.59 12.00
CA VAL A 38 6.33 -29.87 11.69
C VAL A 38 5.31 -29.69 10.57
N PHE A 39 4.46 -28.67 10.66
CA PHE A 39 3.49 -28.31 9.62
C PHE A 39 4.18 -28.04 8.27
N MET A 40 5.28 -27.28 8.26
CA MET A 40 6.03 -26.96 7.05
C MET A 40 6.69 -28.19 6.41
N ARG A 41 7.02 -29.22 7.20
CA ARG A 41 7.59 -30.49 6.71
C ARG A 41 6.53 -31.47 6.21
N ILE A 42 5.38 -31.52 6.87
CA ILE A 42 4.32 -32.50 6.58
C ILE A 42 3.41 -31.98 5.46
N VAL A 43 3.08 -30.69 5.44
CA VAL A 43 2.10 -30.15 4.51
C VAL A 43 2.76 -29.82 3.16
N PRO A 44 2.28 -30.45 2.06
CA PRO A 44 2.75 -30.15 0.72
C PRO A 44 2.70 -28.65 0.39
N GLN A 45 3.69 -28.18 -0.38
CA GLN A 45 3.77 -26.76 -0.77
C GLN A 45 2.49 -26.28 -1.48
N SER A 46 1.87 -27.13 -2.30
CA SER A 46 0.61 -26.84 -2.97
C SER A 46 -0.53 -26.53 -1.99
N ILE A 47 -0.67 -27.32 -0.92
CA ILE A 47 -1.67 -27.11 0.12
C ILE A 47 -1.37 -25.82 0.90
N ARG A 48 -0.10 -25.53 1.21
CA ARG A 48 0.28 -24.28 1.89
C ARG A 48 -0.07 -23.04 1.07
N VAL A 49 0.24 -23.04 -0.23
CA VAL A 49 -0.10 -21.93 -1.14
C VAL A 49 -1.62 -21.80 -1.28
N TRP A 50 -2.34 -22.92 -1.36
CA TRP A 50 -3.81 -22.90 -1.38
C TRP A 50 -4.37 -22.29 -0.10
N TRP A 51 -3.86 -22.69 1.08
CA TRP A 51 -4.33 -22.21 2.37
C TRP A 51 -4.06 -20.71 2.54
N GLN A 52 -2.90 -20.23 2.10
CA GLN A 52 -2.56 -18.80 2.08
C GLN A 52 -3.51 -18.01 1.18
N LYS A 53 -3.81 -18.50 -0.03
CA LYS A 53 -4.78 -17.87 -0.93
C LYS A 53 -6.19 -17.87 -0.33
N PHE A 54 -6.61 -18.98 0.28
CA PHE A 54 -7.91 -19.09 0.93
C PHE A 54 -8.06 -18.07 2.06
N LEU A 55 -7.07 -17.95 2.95
CA LEU A 55 -7.09 -16.96 4.02
C LEU A 55 -7.06 -15.53 3.46
N GLN A 56 -6.23 -15.27 2.46
CA GLN A 56 -6.19 -13.99 1.75
C GLN A 56 -7.57 -13.61 1.19
N ASP A 57 -8.28 -14.58 0.62
CA ASP A 57 -9.59 -14.35 0.01
C ASP A 57 -10.67 -14.07 1.05
N ILE A 58 -10.60 -14.74 2.20
CA ILE A 58 -11.44 -14.42 3.37
C ILE A 58 -11.18 -12.98 3.83
N PHE A 59 -9.93 -12.58 4.03
CA PHE A 59 -9.61 -11.23 4.49
C PHE A 59 -10.05 -10.17 3.49
N ILE A 60 -9.86 -10.41 2.18
CA ILE A 60 -10.36 -9.52 1.14
C ILE A 60 -11.89 -9.44 1.20
N ALA A 61 -12.59 -10.55 1.36
CA ALA A 61 -14.05 -10.56 1.46
C ALA A 61 -14.54 -9.76 2.67
N ILE A 62 -13.88 -9.88 3.83
CA ILE A 62 -14.18 -9.10 5.03
C ILE A 62 -13.97 -7.61 4.78
N LEU A 63 -12.83 -7.22 4.21
CA LEU A 63 -12.53 -5.81 3.93
C LEU A 63 -13.52 -5.18 2.95
N LYS A 64 -14.02 -5.97 1.99
CA LYS A 64 -15.03 -5.51 1.01
C LYS A 64 -16.41 -5.23 1.61
N VAL A 65 -16.67 -5.62 2.86
CA VAL A 65 -17.92 -5.26 3.55
C VAL A 65 -17.90 -3.78 3.96
N GLY A 66 -16.73 -3.22 4.23
CA GLY A 66 -16.55 -1.80 4.53
C GLY A 66 -16.28 -0.95 3.28
N PRO A 67 -16.05 0.37 3.47
CA PRO A 67 -15.57 1.21 2.39
C PRO A 67 -14.21 0.72 1.89
N ILE A 68 -14.00 0.82 0.58
CA ILE A 68 -12.76 0.44 -0.13
C ILE A 68 -12.14 1.72 -0.70
N PRO A 69 -10.82 1.94 -0.54
CA PRO A 69 -10.17 3.12 -1.12
C PRO A 69 -10.21 3.04 -2.65
N GLU A 70 -10.54 4.15 -3.31
CA GLU A 70 -10.55 4.21 -4.77
C GLU A 70 -9.13 4.32 -5.32
N HIS A 71 -8.27 5.12 -4.66
CA HIS A 71 -6.89 5.35 -5.07
C HIS A 71 -5.89 5.05 -3.94
N VAL A 72 -5.01 4.07 -4.18
CA VAL A 72 -3.91 3.70 -3.28
C VAL A 72 -2.57 3.96 -3.95
N SER A 73 -1.66 4.62 -3.26
CA SER A 73 -0.38 5.05 -3.79
C SER A 73 0.80 4.54 -2.96
N PHE A 74 1.90 4.14 -3.62
CA PHE A 74 3.07 3.57 -2.98
C PHE A 74 4.35 4.37 -3.25
N ILE A 75 5.05 4.79 -2.17
CA ILE A 75 6.46 5.19 -2.20
C ILE A 75 7.30 3.96 -1.81
N MET A 76 7.89 3.33 -2.82
CA MET A 76 8.59 2.04 -2.76
C MET A 76 10.06 2.19 -2.32
N ASP A 77 10.29 2.66 -1.10
CA ASP A 77 11.62 2.95 -0.57
C ASP A 77 12.24 1.72 0.13
N GLY A 78 13.57 1.63 0.12
CA GLY A 78 14.29 0.57 0.84
C GLY A 78 14.89 -0.54 -0.02
N ASN A 79 14.69 -0.55 -1.35
CA ASN A 79 15.26 -1.57 -2.25
C ASN A 79 16.79 -1.73 -2.11
N ARG A 80 17.52 -0.61 -2.03
CA ARG A 80 18.98 -0.61 -1.87
C ARG A 80 19.41 -1.14 -0.50
N ARG A 81 18.67 -0.76 0.56
CA ARG A 81 18.92 -1.22 1.92
C ARG A 81 18.65 -2.72 2.06
N TYR A 82 17.59 -3.22 1.43
CA TYR A 82 17.25 -4.63 1.37
C TYR A 82 18.36 -5.45 0.68
N ALA A 83 18.86 -4.99 -0.47
CA ALA A 83 19.98 -5.66 -1.14
C ALA A 83 21.22 -5.72 -0.24
N LYS A 84 21.57 -4.60 0.41
CA LYS A 84 22.72 -4.52 1.32
C LYS A 84 22.56 -5.42 2.55
N SER A 85 21.39 -5.44 3.19
CA SER A 85 21.15 -6.26 4.38
C SER A 85 21.18 -7.76 4.10
N ASN A 86 20.90 -8.16 2.86
CA ASN A 86 20.90 -9.55 2.41
C ASN A 86 22.18 -9.94 1.64
N ASN A 87 23.20 -9.08 1.59
CA ASN A 87 24.42 -9.28 0.80
C ASN A 87 24.16 -9.61 -0.69
N LEU A 88 23.15 -8.98 -1.28
CA LEU A 88 22.76 -9.14 -2.67
C LEU A 88 23.23 -7.97 -3.53
N PRO A 89 23.46 -8.19 -4.84
CA PRO A 89 23.66 -7.09 -5.79
C PRO A 89 22.48 -6.10 -5.80
N LEU A 90 22.75 -4.82 -6.05
CA LEU A 90 21.73 -3.76 -6.07
C LEU A 90 20.54 -4.09 -6.98
N LYS A 91 20.84 -4.63 -8.16
CA LYS A 91 19.86 -5.09 -9.14
C LYS A 91 18.84 -6.06 -8.54
N LYS A 92 19.28 -7.01 -7.70
CA LYS A 92 18.40 -8.01 -7.06
C LYS A 92 17.43 -7.38 -6.07
N GLY A 93 17.83 -6.30 -5.38
CA GLY A 93 16.91 -5.55 -4.52
C GLY A 93 15.79 -4.87 -5.32
N HIS A 94 16.11 -4.29 -6.47
CA HIS A 94 15.10 -3.70 -7.36
C HIS A 94 14.20 -4.75 -8.03
N GLU A 95 14.75 -5.91 -8.41
CA GLU A 95 13.97 -7.05 -8.92
C GLU A 95 12.94 -7.54 -7.88
N ALA A 96 13.36 -7.71 -6.63
CA ALA A 96 12.48 -8.08 -5.52
C ALA A 96 11.41 -7.02 -5.25
N GLY A 97 11.78 -5.73 -5.34
CA GLY A 97 10.83 -4.63 -5.25
C GLY A 97 9.77 -4.64 -6.36
N GLY A 98 10.18 -4.94 -7.61
CA GLY A 98 9.24 -5.07 -8.74
C GLY A 98 8.27 -6.24 -8.57
N PHE A 99 8.74 -7.38 -8.04
CA PHE A 99 7.87 -8.51 -7.71
C PHE A 99 6.83 -8.15 -6.64
N THR A 100 7.28 -7.45 -5.59
CA THR A 100 6.41 -6.98 -4.50
C THR A 100 5.33 -6.03 -5.02
N LEU A 101 5.71 -5.09 -5.89
CA LEU A 101 4.78 -4.16 -6.53
C LEU A 101 3.68 -4.88 -7.30
N LEU A 102 4.05 -5.77 -8.22
CA LEU A 102 3.05 -6.48 -9.04
C LEU A 102 2.12 -7.35 -8.20
N THR A 103 2.64 -7.94 -7.12
CA THR A 103 1.85 -8.72 -6.17
C THR A 103 0.82 -7.84 -5.47
N LEU A 104 1.22 -6.67 -4.95
CA LEU A 104 0.33 -5.77 -4.23
C LEU A 104 -0.69 -5.08 -5.16
N VAL A 105 -0.29 -4.73 -6.38
CA VAL A 105 -1.19 -4.21 -7.44
C VAL A 105 -2.31 -5.22 -7.72
N TYR A 106 -1.96 -6.50 -7.88
CA TYR A 106 -2.95 -7.57 -8.04
C TYR A 106 -3.91 -7.60 -6.85
N ILE A 107 -3.40 -7.53 -5.63
CA ILE A 107 -4.24 -7.61 -4.44
C ILE A 107 -5.17 -6.40 -4.33
N CYS A 108 -4.68 -5.19 -4.60
CA CYS A 108 -5.51 -3.98 -4.62
C CYS A 108 -6.65 -4.11 -5.65
N LYS A 109 -6.33 -4.59 -6.86
CA LYS A 109 -7.33 -4.87 -7.88
C LYS A 109 -8.36 -5.89 -7.39
N LYS A 110 -7.92 -6.98 -6.76
CA LYS A 110 -8.82 -8.02 -6.21
C LYS A 110 -9.72 -7.49 -5.09
N MET A 111 -9.21 -6.55 -4.29
CA MET A 111 -9.98 -5.84 -3.26
C MET A 111 -11.04 -4.91 -3.86
N GLY A 112 -10.90 -4.49 -5.11
CA GLY A 112 -11.82 -3.56 -5.78
C GLY A 112 -11.36 -2.11 -5.81
N VAL A 113 -10.10 -1.85 -5.44
CA VAL A 113 -9.44 -0.55 -5.64
C VAL A 113 -9.48 -0.22 -7.14
N LYS A 114 -9.77 1.03 -7.51
CA LYS A 114 -9.91 1.46 -8.91
C LYS A 114 -8.59 1.94 -9.51
N CYS A 115 -7.76 2.55 -8.68
CA CYS A 115 -6.50 3.14 -9.09
C CYS A 115 -5.39 2.76 -8.12
N VAL A 116 -4.28 2.24 -8.67
CA VAL A 116 -3.03 2.13 -7.91
C VAL A 116 -2.00 3.03 -8.56
N SER A 117 -1.23 3.78 -7.78
CA SER A 117 -0.07 4.50 -8.28
C SER A 117 1.20 4.10 -7.55
N ALA A 118 2.33 4.08 -8.26
CA ALA A 118 3.61 3.71 -7.68
C ALA A 118 4.71 4.70 -8.07
N TYR A 119 5.45 5.20 -7.07
CA TYR A 119 6.60 6.07 -7.28
C TYR A 119 7.83 5.25 -7.69
N ALA A 120 8.00 5.06 -9.00
CA ALA A 120 9.05 4.20 -9.54
C ALA A 120 10.39 4.95 -9.74
N PHE A 121 10.34 6.20 -10.24
CA PHE A 121 11.55 6.99 -10.47
C PHE A 121 11.26 8.50 -10.41
N SER A 122 12.02 9.21 -9.57
CA SER A 122 11.93 10.67 -9.45
C SER A 122 12.75 11.36 -10.52
N ILE A 123 12.37 12.58 -10.91
CA ILE A 123 13.23 13.46 -11.72
C ILE A 123 14.57 13.70 -11.00
N GLU A 124 14.57 13.81 -9.67
CA GLU A 124 15.79 13.97 -8.87
C GLU A 124 16.73 12.76 -8.95
N ASN A 125 16.22 11.58 -9.35
CA ASN A 125 17.05 10.37 -9.44
C ASN A 125 17.95 10.35 -10.68
N PHE A 126 17.79 11.27 -11.62
CA PHE A 126 18.79 11.49 -12.68
C PHE A 126 20.13 12.00 -12.14
N ASN A 127 20.18 12.50 -10.89
CA ASN A 127 21.44 12.90 -10.24
C ASN A 127 22.26 11.69 -9.70
N ARG A 128 21.79 10.45 -9.87
CA ARG A 128 22.55 9.24 -9.52
C ARG A 128 23.58 8.92 -10.62
N SER A 129 24.46 7.96 -10.37
CA SER A 129 25.43 7.53 -11.39
C SER A 129 24.73 7.01 -12.64
N GLU A 130 25.31 7.28 -13.81
CA GLU A 130 24.78 6.86 -15.11
C GLU A 130 24.52 5.35 -15.17
N GLU A 131 25.43 4.56 -14.58
CA GLU A 131 25.28 3.10 -14.47
C GLU A 131 24.04 2.69 -13.66
N GLU A 132 23.75 3.36 -12.54
CA GLU A 132 22.55 3.07 -11.74
C GLU A 132 21.29 3.46 -12.51
N VAL A 133 21.30 4.62 -13.18
CA VAL A 133 20.18 5.08 -14.01
C VAL A 133 19.91 4.11 -15.16
N GLN A 134 20.95 3.67 -15.89
CA GLN A 134 20.82 2.72 -16.99
C GLN A 134 20.28 1.36 -16.51
N THR A 135 20.73 0.90 -15.35
CA THR A 135 20.24 -0.33 -14.72
C THR A 135 18.75 -0.21 -14.39
N LEU A 136 18.33 0.92 -13.82
CA LEU A 136 16.92 1.18 -13.48
C LEU A 136 16.04 1.26 -14.72
N MET A 137 16.50 1.94 -15.79
CA MET A 137 15.80 2.00 -17.08
C MET A 137 15.60 0.60 -17.68
N THR A 138 16.66 -0.23 -17.65
CA THR A 138 16.60 -1.62 -18.15
C THR A 138 15.59 -2.45 -17.37
N LEU A 139 15.61 -2.39 -16.03
CA LEU A 139 14.67 -3.09 -15.18
C LEU A 139 13.23 -2.60 -15.40
N PHE A 140 13.04 -1.30 -15.52
CA PHE A 140 11.75 -0.69 -15.80
C PHE A 140 11.17 -1.20 -17.12
N ASN A 141 11.95 -1.18 -18.21
CA ASN A 141 11.53 -1.67 -19.52
C ASN A 141 11.16 -3.16 -19.48
N ALA A 142 11.86 -3.99 -18.71
CA ALA A 142 11.50 -5.40 -18.53
C ALA A 142 10.17 -5.56 -17.77
N LYS A 143 9.96 -4.78 -16.70
CA LYS A 143 8.73 -4.85 -15.89
C LYS A 143 7.49 -4.30 -16.59
N LEU A 144 7.64 -3.32 -17.47
CA LEU A 144 6.54 -2.85 -18.32
C LEU A 144 6.02 -3.95 -19.25
N GLU A 145 6.94 -4.68 -19.87
CA GLU A 145 6.60 -5.78 -20.77
C GLU A 145 5.97 -6.96 -20.02
N GLU A 146 6.53 -7.31 -18.85
CA GLU A 146 5.93 -8.29 -17.95
C GLU A 146 4.49 -7.91 -17.56
N PHE A 147 4.24 -6.65 -17.18
CA PHE A 147 2.90 -6.19 -16.86
C PHE A 147 1.97 -6.25 -18.07
N ALA A 148 2.41 -5.78 -19.23
CA ALA A 148 1.60 -5.78 -20.46
C ALA A 148 1.12 -7.19 -20.82
N ASN A 149 2.04 -8.17 -20.80
CA ASN A 149 1.72 -9.57 -21.10
C ASN A 149 0.69 -10.12 -20.10
N ARG A 150 0.87 -9.83 -18.80
CA ARG A 150 -0.05 -10.27 -17.75
C ARG A 150 -1.41 -9.56 -17.81
N ALA A 151 -1.44 -8.31 -18.26
CA ALA A 151 -2.69 -7.57 -18.45
C ALA A 151 -3.51 -8.09 -19.64
N GLN A 152 -2.89 -8.82 -20.58
CA GLN A 152 -3.52 -9.38 -21.77
C GLN A 152 -3.88 -10.87 -21.65
N ASP A 153 -3.25 -11.60 -20.72
CA ASP A 153 -3.56 -13.00 -20.48
C ASP A 153 -4.83 -13.16 -19.63
N TYR A 154 -5.91 -13.70 -20.21
CA TYR A 154 -7.19 -13.95 -19.53
C TYR A 154 -7.10 -14.87 -18.31
N LYS A 155 -6.02 -15.65 -18.19
CA LYS A 155 -5.75 -16.51 -17.02
C LYS A 155 -5.00 -15.77 -15.92
N ASP A 156 -4.34 -14.66 -16.24
CA ASP A 156 -3.59 -13.88 -15.25
C ASP A 156 -4.57 -12.98 -14.47
N PRO A 157 -4.41 -12.89 -13.15
CA PRO A 157 -5.26 -12.03 -12.35
C PRO A 157 -5.18 -10.52 -12.67
N LEU A 158 -4.12 -10.07 -13.34
CA LEU A 158 -3.98 -8.71 -13.85
C LEU A 158 -4.71 -8.48 -15.18
N TYR A 159 -5.35 -9.49 -15.77
CA TYR A 159 -6.11 -9.35 -17.01
C TYR A 159 -7.08 -8.15 -17.02
N GLY A 160 -7.08 -7.35 -18.08
CA GLY A 160 -7.97 -6.20 -18.21
C GLY A 160 -7.57 -4.99 -17.36
N SER A 161 -6.34 -4.97 -16.83
CA SER A 161 -5.78 -3.78 -16.17
C SER A 161 -5.24 -2.79 -17.19
N LYS A 162 -5.52 -1.50 -17.01
CA LYS A 162 -4.95 -0.42 -17.80
C LYS A 162 -3.65 0.07 -17.19
N LEU A 163 -2.57 0.15 -17.97
CA LEU A 163 -1.31 0.74 -17.51
C LEU A 163 -1.15 2.16 -18.04
N ARG A 164 -0.74 3.09 -17.18
CA ARG A 164 -0.41 4.46 -17.56
C ARG A 164 0.92 4.87 -16.95
N ILE A 165 1.82 5.39 -17.77
CA ILE A 165 3.11 5.90 -17.32
C ILE A 165 3.04 7.42 -17.32
N ILE A 166 3.32 8.01 -16.17
CA ILE A 166 3.11 9.43 -15.94
C ILE A 166 4.35 10.14 -15.42
N GLY A 167 4.47 11.43 -15.74
CA GLY A 167 5.66 12.24 -15.48
C GLY A 167 6.23 12.88 -16.74
N ASP A 168 7.43 13.45 -16.61
CA ASP A 168 8.10 14.15 -17.71
C ASP A 168 8.77 13.17 -18.67
N LYS A 169 7.97 12.64 -19.61
CA LYS A 169 8.44 11.73 -20.66
C LYS A 169 9.54 12.32 -21.54
N ARG A 170 9.78 13.64 -21.55
CA ARG A 170 10.85 14.27 -22.35
C ARG A 170 12.26 13.90 -21.86
N LEU A 171 12.38 13.52 -20.59
CA LEU A 171 13.63 13.08 -19.98
C LEU A 171 13.99 11.63 -20.32
N LEU A 172 13.13 10.92 -21.05
CA LEU A 172 13.33 9.52 -21.40
C LEU A 172 13.93 9.36 -22.79
N THR A 173 14.69 8.28 -22.97
CA THR A 173 15.25 7.90 -24.27
C THR A 173 14.12 7.65 -25.29
N PRO A 174 14.36 7.89 -26.60
CA PRO A 174 13.38 7.60 -27.65
C PRO A 174 12.88 6.14 -27.61
N GLU A 175 13.77 5.20 -27.36
CA GLU A 175 13.45 3.77 -27.20
C GLU A 175 12.44 3.55 -26.07
N THR A 176 12.72 4.05 -24.87
CA THR A 176 11.82 3.93 -23.72
C THR A 176 10.47 4.56 -24.04
N ARG A 177 10.44 5.77 -24.64
CA ARG A 177 9.19 6.44 -25.03
C ARG A 177 8.35 5.63 -26.01
N ASN A 178 8.98 4.95 -26.96
CA ASN A 178 8.26 4.09 -27.92
C ASN A 178 7.69 2.86 -27.21
N LYS A 179 8.46 2.23 -26.31
CA LYS A 179 7.96 1.11 -25.50
C LYS A 179 6.80 1.51 -24.59
N LEU A 180 6.85 2.70 -23.99
CA LEU A 180 5.74 3.26 -23.20
C LEU A 180 4.45 3.37 -24.03
N LYS A 181 4.54 3.95 -25.24
CA LYS A 181 3.38 4.09 -26.12
C LYS A 181 2.77 2.75 -26.48
N GLU A 182 3.62 1.77 -26.78
CA GLU A 182 3.14 0.43 -27.13
C GLU A 182 2.43 -0.25 -25.96
N VAL A 183 3.01 -0.20 -24.75
CA VAL A 183 2.39 -0.80 -23.57
C VAL A 183 1.09 -0.09 -23.15
N GLU A 184 1.06 1.24 -23.20
CA GLU A 184 -0.17 2.02 -22.93
C GLU A 184 -1.27 1.66 -23.95
N ARG A 185 -0.91 1.45 -25.23
CA ARG A 185 -1.84 1.00 -26.28
C ARG A 185 -2.34 -0.42 -26.03
N LEU A 186 -1.46 -1.36 -25.67
CA LEU A 186 -1.79 -2.76 -25.41
C LEU A 186 -2.76 -2.96 -24.24
N THR A 187 -2.82 -1.99 -23.31
CA THR A 187 -3.63 -2.05 -22.09
C THR A 187 -4.77 -1.03 -22.07
N GLN A 188 -5.00 -0.29 -23.16
CA GLN A 188 -5.93 0.85 -23.20
C GLN A 188 -7.40 0.47 -22.94
N ASP A 189 -7.79 -0.77 -23.26
CA ASP A 189 -9.17 -1.25 -23.16
C ASP A 189 -9.56 -1.67 -21.74
N GLY A 190 -8.62 -1.66 -20.79
CA GLY A 190 -8.91 -1.87 -19.37
C GLY A 190 -9.74 -0.72 -18.81
N LYS A 191 -10.93 -1.02 -18.28
CA LYS A 191 -11.87 0.00 -17.75
C LYS A 191 -11.99 0.00 -16.24
N ASP A 192 -11.87 -1.18 -15.62
CA ASP A 192 -12.24 -1.35 -14.21
C ASP A 192 -11.10 -1.03 -13.23
N PHE A 193 -9.86 -1.02 -13.72
CA PHE A 193 -8.66 -0.82 -12.91
C PHE A 193 -7.55 -0.14 -13.71
N THR A 194 -7.02 0.95 -13.17
CA THR A 194 -5.85 1.65 -13.75
C THR A 194 -4.66 1.59 -12.81
N PHE A 195 -3.52 1.14 -13.34
CA PHE A 195 -2.23 1.20 -12.66
C PHE A 195 -1.37 2.32 -13.25
N TYR A 196 -1.06 3.31 -12.42
CA TYR A 196 -0.18 4.43 -12.74
C TYR A 196 1.25 4.16 -12.26
N VAL A 197 2.21 4.30 -13.16
CA VAL A 197 3.63 4.26 -12.81
C VAL A 197 4.23 5.66 -12.98
N CYS A 198 4.68 6.25 -11.89
CA CYS A 198 5.26 7.58 -11.86
C CYS A 198 6.74 7.53 -12.24
N PHE A 199 7.06 7.90 -13.49
CA PHE A 199 8.36 7.70 -14.12
C PHE A 199 8.57 8.60 -15.38
N PRO A 200 9.51 9.56 -15.37
CA PRO A 200 10.10 10.25 -14.22
C PRO A 200 9.15 11.31 -13.67
N TYR A 201 8.90 11.32 -12.37
CA TYR A 201 7.84 12.15 -11.77
C TYR A 201 8.32 12.98 -10.59
N THR A 202 7.81 14.20 -10.45
CA THR A 202 7.75 14.94 -9.17
C THR A 202 6.44 15.74 -9.12
N SER A 203 5.91 15.99 -7.92
CA SER A 203 4.63 16.68 -7.75
C SER A 203 4.69 18.13 -8.21
N ARG A 204 5.81 18.82 -8.01
CA ARG A 204 6.00 20.18 -8.54
C ARG A 204 5.99 20.22 -10.07
N ASN A 205 6.60 19.22 -10.71
CA ASN A 205 6.56 19.10 -12.17
C ASN A 205 5.14 18.80 -12.69
N ASP A 206 4.37 17.98 -11.97
CA ASP A 206 2.96 17.70 -12.27
C ASP A 206 2.10 18.97 -12.21
N ILE A 207 2.25 19.78 -11.15
CA ILE A 207 1.57 21.07 -11.01
C ILE A 207 1.96 22.01 -12.16
N GLN A 208 3.25 22.12 -12.47
CA GLN A 208 3.73 22.92 -13.61
C GLN A 208 3.12 22.45 -14.94
N HIS A 209 3.03 21.14 -15.15
CA HIS A 209 2.44 20.54 -16.35
C HIS A 209 0.94 20.87 -16.48
N ALA A 210 0.19 20.80 -15.39
CA ALA A 210 -1.22 21.20 -15.39
C ALA A 210 -1.41 22.69 -15.68
N ILE A 211 -0.56 23.57 -15.11
CA ILE A 211 -0.55 25.01 -15.44
C ILE A 211 -0.30 25.20 -16.94
N TYR A 212 0.74 24.55 -17.49
CA TYR A 212 1.07 24.66 -18.90
C TYR A 212 -0.08 24.19 -19.82
N LYS A 213 -0.71 23.05 -19.52
CA LYS A 213 -1.87 22.55 -20.28
C LYS A 213 -3.04 23.53 -20.27
N ASN A 214 -3.42 24.04 -19.10
CA ASN A 214 -4.51 25.00 -18.97
C ASN A 214 -4.20 26.30 -19.74
N SER A 215 -3.00 26.84 -19.59
CA SER A 215 -2.56 28.04 -20.33
C SER A 215 -2.60 27.81 -21.84
N LYS A 216 -2.14 26.66 -22.31
CA LYS A 216 -2.17 26.30 -23.74
C LYS A 216 -3.61 26.21 -24.27
N GLU A 217 -4.50 25.53 -23.56
CA GLU A 217 -5.92 25.42 -23.96
C GLU A 217 -6.63 26.78 -23.96
N TYR A 218 -6.29 27.67 -23.02
CA TYR A 218 -6.78 29.03 -22.99
C TYR A 218 -6.28 29.84 -24.21
N THR A 219 -4.98 29.78 -24.52
CA THR A 219 -4.40 30.45 -25.71
C THR A 219 -5.01 29.91 -27.02
N GLU A 220 -5.30 28.62 -27.08
CA GLU A 220 -5.99 27.97 -28.21
C GLU A 220 -7.51 28.25 -28.23
N LYS A 221 -8.04 29.08 -27.31
CA LYS A 221 -9.45 29.44 -27.17
C LYS A 221 -10.39 28.24 -26.96
N LYS A 222 -9.88 27.13 -26.41
CA LYS A 222 -10.67 25.94 -26.07
C LYS A 222 -11.40 26.06 -24.73
N ILE A 223 -10.89 26.90 -23.84
CA ILE A 223 -11.48 27.17 -22.51
C ILE A 223 -11.46 28.68 -22.22
N LYS A 224 -12.32 29.15 -21.33
CA LYS A 224 -12.30 30.53 -20.79
C LYS A 224 -11.55 30.56 -19.45
N LEU A 225 -11.11 31.74 -19.02
CA LEU A 225 -10.42 31.86 -17.73
C LEU A 225 -11.31 31.42 -16.55
N ASN A 226 -12.59 31.80 -16.58
CA ASN A 226 -13.58 31.42 -15.56
C ASN A 226 -13.88 29.91 -15.53
N ASP A 227 -13.47 29.16 -16.56
CA ASP A 227 -13.61 27.72 -16.56
C ASP A 227 -12.57 27.04 -15.67
N ILE A 228 -11.45 27.69 -15.39
CA ILE A 228 -10.35 27.11 -14.60
C ILE A 228 -10.71 27.17 -13.12
N ASN A 229 -11.15 26.04 -12.59
CA ASN A 229 -11.37 25.79 -11.18
C ASN A 229 -10.53 24.59 -10.70
N LEU A 230 -10.56 24.28 -9.40
CA LEU A 230 -9.76 23.19 -8.83
C LEU A 230 -10.02 21.83 -9.48
N ASN A 231 -11.26 21.52 -9.84
CA ASN A 231 -11.61 20.24 -10.46
C ASN A 231 -11.03 20.14 -11.87
N LYS A 232 -11.27 21.13 -12.72
CA LYS A 232 -10.72 21.15 -14.08
C LYS A 232 -9.19 21.23 -14.08
N PHE A 233 -8.60 21.93 -13.10
CA PHE A 233 -7.16 21.96 -12.93
C PHE A 233 -6.61 20.57 -12.62
N SER A 234 -7.24 19.87 -11.66
CA SER A 234 -6.86 18.51 -11.26
C SER A 234 -6.93 17.55 -12.44
N GLU A 235 -8.00 17.59 -13.25
CA GLU A 235 -8.14 16.75 -14.45
C GLU A 235 -7.02 16.91 -15.48
N LYS A 236 -6.29 18.04 -15.47
CA LYS A 236 -5.15 18.27 -16.37
C LYS A 236 -3.82 17.76 -15.82
N MET A 237 -3.76 17.44 -14.52
CA MET A 237 -2.61 16.78 -13.90
C MET A 237 -2.42 15.37 -14.47
N TYR A 238 -1.31 14.74 -14.13
CA TYR A 238 -0.89 13.49 -14.75
C TYR A 238 -1.82 12.29 -14.50
N LEU A 239 -2.54 12.26 -13.38
CA LEU A 239 -3.40 11.14 -12.98
C LEU A 239 -4.82 11.23 -13.57
N ASP A 240 -5.06 12.16 -14.50
CA ASP A 240 -6.36 12.37 -15.15
C ASP A 240 -7.49 12.47 -14.09
N GLU A 241 -8.49 11.59 -14.15
CA GLU A 241 -9.64 11.54 -13.22
C GLU A 241 -9.24 11.25 -11.76
N PHE A 242 -8.13 10.53 -11.52
CA PHE A 242 -7.64 10.20 -10.18
C PHE A 242 -6.73 11.29 -9.58
N SER A 243 -6.59 12.44 -10.25
CA SER A 243 -5.79 13.56 -9.75
C SER A 243 -6.45 14.34 -8.63
N GLN A 244 -7.74 14.10 -8.35
CA GLN A 244 -8.45 14.85 -7.30
C GLN A 244 -8.07 14.37 -5.90
N LYS A 245 -7.81 13.07 -5.73
CA LYS A 245 -7.60 12.48 -4.41
C LYS A 245 -6.78 11.19 -4.47
N CYS A 246 -5.88 11.04 -3.51
CA CYS A 246 -5.28 9.77 -3.10
C CYS A 246 -5.87 9.38 -1.74
N ASP A 247 -6.54 8.24 -1.61
CA ASP A 247 -7.16 7.84 -0.34
C ASP A 247 -6.12 7.35 0.66
N ILE A 248 -5.16 6.55 0.19
CA ILE A 248 -4.08 6.00 1.02
C ILE A 248 -2.74 6.16 0.30
N LEU A 249 -1.82 6.88 0.92
CA LEU A 249 -0.43 6.99 0.47
C LEU A 249 0.49 6.23 1.43
N ILE A 250 1.06 5.13 0.98
CA ILE A 250 1.93 4.26 1.79
C ILE A 250 3.38 4.50 1.41
N ARG A 251 4.20 4.89 2.38
CA ARG A 251 5.66 4.95 2.26
C ARG A 251 6.32 3.92 3.15
N THR A 252 7.18 3.12 2.54
CA THR A 252 7.98 2.10 3.25
C THR A 252 9.30 2.66 3.75
N SER A 253 10.06 1.84 4.48
CA SER A 253 11.41 2.04 4.98
C SER A 253 11.62 3.02 6.15
N GLY A 254 10.53 3.45 6.79
CA GLY A 254 10.54 4.25 8.02
C GLY A 254 10.81 5.75 7.84
N HIS A 255 11.06 6.22 6.62
CA HIS A 255 11.23 7.66 6.37
C HIS A 255 9.90 8.40 6.38
N ARG A 256 9.79 9.46 7.18
CA ARG A 256 8.58 10.30 7.31
C ARG A 256 8.64 11.57 6.45
N ARG A 257 8.67 11.40 5.13
CA ARG A 257 8.62 12.52 4.16
C ARG A 257 7.92 12.08 2.87
N LEU A 258 7.45 13.01 2.06
CA LEU A 258 6.80 12.68 0.78
C LEU A 258 7.77 12.63 -0.41
N SER A 259 8.92 13.30 -0.33
CA SER A 259 9.92 13.32 -1.42
C SER A 259 9.34 13.82 -2.76
N ASP A 260 8.64 14.96 -2.71
CA ASP A 260 7.99 15.61 -3.86
C ASP A 260 7.07 14.65 -4.64
N TYR A 261 6.23 13.91 -3.93
CA TYR A 261 5.30 12.94 -4.48
C TYR A 261 3.87 13.22 -4.02
N MET A 262 2.95 13.29 -4.98
CA MET A 262 1.50 13.43 -4.75
C MET A 262 1.11 14.57 -3.79
N LEU A 263 1.77 15.73 -3.85
CA LEU A 263 1.50 16.84 -2.93
C LEU A 263 0.12 17.48 -3.16
N TRP A 264 -0.38 17.44 -4.41
CA TRP A 264 -1.72 17.92 -4.75
C TRP A 264 -2.79 16.89 -4.37
N GLN A 265 -2.54 15.63 -4.70
CA GLN A 265 -3.49 14.52 -4.55
C GLN A 265 -3.65 14.09 -3.09
N SER A 266 -2.63 14.30 -2.24
CA SER A 266 -2.62 13.90 -0.84
C SER A 266 -2.97 15.07 0.07
N HIS A 267 -4.26 15.33 0.26
CA HIS A 267 -4.78 16.47 1.04
C HIS A 267 -5.70 16.00 2.19
N GLN A 268 -6.66 16.82 2.62
CA GLN A 268 -7.39 16.68 3.90
C GLN A 268 -8.00 15.30 4.14
N ASN A 269 -8.48 14.62 3.10
CA ASN A 269 -9.14 13.32 3.20
C ASN A 269 -8.24 12.13 2.81
N SER A 270 -6.92 12.35 2.79
CA SER A 270 -5.92 11.35 2.46
C SER A 270 -5.26 10.78 3.72
N THR A 271 -5.12 9.47 3.79
CA THR A 271 -4.38 8.79 4.87
C THR A 271 -2.95 8.52 4.43
N ILE A 272 -1.97 9.05 5.16
CA ILE A 272 -0.55 8.88 4.84
C ILE A 272 0.07 7.92 5.85
N GLU A 273 0.59 6.80 5.36
CA GLU A 273 1.13 5.71 6.17
C GLU A 273 2.63 5.56 6.00
N PHE A 274 3.36 5.71 7.10
CA PHE A 274 4.81 5.48 7.15
C PHE A 274 5.11 4.15 7.82
N VAL A 275 5.50 3.16 7.04
CA VAL A 275 5.78 1.80 7.50
C VAL A 275 7.30 1.62 7.64
N PRO A 276 7.82 1.09 8.76
CA PRO A 276 9.26 0.91 8.96
C PRO A 276 9.88 -0.17 8.06
N THR A 277 9.07 -1.14 7.61
CA THR A 277 9.48 -2.26 6.75
C THR A 277 10.02 -1.78 5.40
N LEU A 278 11.12 -2.38 4.93
CA LEU A 278 11.68 -2.10 3.61
C LEU A 278 10.73 -2.59 2.51
N TRP A 279 10.71 -1.91 1.36
CA TRP A 279 9.76 -2.24 0.29
C TRP A 279 9.71 -3.72 -0.10
N PRO A 280 10.82 -4.43 -0.37
CA PRO A 280 10.75 -5.84 -0.76
C PRO A 280 10.21 -6.78 0.35
N ASP A 281 10.21 -6.34 1.61
CA ASP A 281 9.67 -7.10 2.74
C ASP A 281 8.22 -6.71 3.07
N PHE A 282 7.63 -5.74 2.37
CA PHE A 282 6.28 -5.27 2.67
C PHE A 282 5.23 -6.31 2.24
N THR A 283 4.44 -6.77 3.21
CA THR A 283 3.56 -7.95 3.02
C THR A 283 2.08 -7.60 2.86
N PHE A 284 1.33 -8.55 2.30
CA PHE A 284 -0.14 -8.52 2.28
C PHE A 284 -0.75 -8.21 3.64
N THR A 285 -0.25 -8.83 4.71
CA THR A 285 -0.77 -8.65 6.07
C THR A 285 -0.66 -7.20 6.53
N GLN A 286 0.49 -6.56 6.28
CA GLN A 286 0.68 -5.15 6.63
C GLN A 286 -0.26 -4.24 5.84
N MET A 287 -0.41 -4.50 4.54
CA MET A 287 -1.37 -3.77 3.71
C MET A 287 -2.81 -3.97 4.20
N CYS A 288 -3.20 -5.18 4.58
CA CYS A 288 -4.53 -5.47 5.11
C CYS A 288 -4.82 -4.72 6.41
N LEU A 289 -3.85 -4.63 7.32
CA LEU A 289 -4.01 -3.87 8.55
C LEU A 289 -4.19 -2.36 8.27
N ILE A 290 -3.47 -1.83 7.28
CA ILE A 290 -3.65 -0.44 6.82
C ILE A 290 -5.05 -0.24 6.24
N PHE A 291 -5.50 -1.13 5.35
CA PHE A 291 -6.82 -1.05 4.73
C PHE A 291 -7.93 -1.21 5.75
N PHE A 292 -7.78 -2.14 6.71
CA PHE A 292 -8.74 -2.34 7.79
C PHE A 292 -8.88 -1.07 8.64
N ARG A 293 -7.75 -0.49 9.07
CA ARG A 293 -7.75 0.75 9.85
C ARG A 293 -8.38 1.91 9.08
N TRP A 294 -8.00 2.08 7.82
CA TRP A 294 -8.60 3.10 6.96
C TRP A 294 -10.12 2.89 6.83
N SER A 295 -10.54 1.67 6.51
CA SER A 295 -11.96 1.33 6.33
C SER A 295 -12.78 1.57 7.61
N PHE A 296 -12.22 1.20 8.77
CA PHE A 296 -12.82 1.44 10.08
C PHE A 296 -13.01 2.95 10.36
N PHE A 297 -11.95 3.76 10.23
CA PHE A 297 -12.06 5.19 10.49
C PHE A 297 -12.92 5.92 9.47
N THR A 298 -12.85 5.55 8.19
CA THR A 298 -13.74 6.10 7.16
C THR A 298 -15.20 5.79 7.49
N THR A 299 -15.52 4.58 7.98
CA THR A 299 -16.88 4.23 8.40
C THR A 299 -17.37 5.12 9.54
N ILE A 300 -16.52 5.41 10.52
CA ILE A 300 -16.86 6.32 11.63
C ILE A 300 -17.07 7.75 11.13
N GLN A 301 -16.19 8.25 10.26
CA GLN A 301 -16.33 9.60 9.68
C GLN A 301 -17.61 9.75 8.86
N MET A 302 -17.94 8.75 8.04
CA MET A 302 -19.19 8.71 7.29
C MET A 302 -20.41 8.73 8.22
N TYR A 303 -20.38 7.94 9.30
CA TYR A 303 -21.44 7.94 10.30
C TYR A 303 -21.60 9.29 11.03
N ASN A 304 -20.50 9.94 11.41
CA ASN A 304 -20.54 11.23 12.12
C ASN A 304 -20.98 12.38 11.21
N ASN A 305 -20.66 12.34 9.92
CA ASN A 305 -21.09 13.36 8.95
C ASN A 305 -22.57 13.19 8.56
N ASP A 306 -23.09 11.97 8.59
CA ASP A 306 -24.51 11.66 8.38
C ASP A 306 -25.27 11.77 9.71
N GLU A 307 -25.67 12.98 10.12
CA GLU A 307 -26.68 13.19 11.16
C GLU A 307 -28.04 12.56 10.78
N GLY A 308 -28.16 11.23 10.85
CA GLY A 308 -29.44 10.52 10.84
C GLY A 308 -29.99 10.03 9.50
N THR A 309 -29.23 9.99 8.41
CA THR A 309 -29.70 9.36 7.14
C THR A 309 -29.35 7.87 7.08
N SER A 310 -30.40 7.06 6.99
CA SER A 310 -30.37 5.59 7.12
C SER A 310 -29.95 4.89 5.82
N GLN A 311 -28.66 4.96 5.44
CA GLN A 311 -28.19 4.44 4.14
C GLN A 311 -27.08 3.39 4.19
N TYR A 312 -26.77 2.81 5.36
CA TYR A 312 -25.71 1.80 5.48
C TYR A 312 -26.24 0.38 5.72
N PRO A 313 -25.85 -0.62 4.90
CA PRO A 313 -26.31 -2.02 5.02
C PRO A 313 -26.04 -2.68 6.39
N TRP A 314 -24.98 -2.27 7.09
CA TRP A 314 -24.59 -2.84 8.38
C TRP A 314 -25.52 -2.44 9.53
N LYS A 315 -26.23 -1.31 9.43
CA LYS A 315 -27.28 -0.92 10.42
C LYS A 315 -28.43 -1.94 10.45
N THR A 316 -28.70 -2.59 9.33
CA THR A 316 -29.71 -3.67 9.22
C THR A 316 -29.17 -5.03 9.70
N PHE A 317 -27.85 -5.22 9.72
CA PHE A 317 -27.19 -6.51 9.99
C PHE A 317 -26.86 -6.72 11.48
N MET A 318 -26.49 -5.65 12.19
CA MET A 318 -26.14 -5.67 13.62
C MET A 318 -27.25 -6.19 14.57
N PRO A 319 -28.56 -5.96 14.35
CA PRO A 319 -29.59 -6.37 15.32
C PRO A 319 -29.78 -7.89 15.45
N ASN A 320 -29.27 -8.69 14.51
CA ASN A 320 -29.60 -10.11 14.36
C ASN A 320 -28.47 -11.09 14.71
N ILE A 321 -27.39 -10.63 15.37
CA ILE A 321 -26.29 -11.51 15.79
C ILE A 321 -26.58 -12.05 17.21
N PRO A 322 -26.96 -13.33 17.38
CA PRO A 322 -27.43 -13.88 18.67
C PRO A 322 -26.36 -13.96 19.77
N PHE A 323 -25.08 -13.74 19.45
CA PHE A 323 -23.97 -13.76 20.41
C PHE A 323 -23.48 -12.37 20.84
N MET A 324 -24.02 -11.29 20.27
CA MET A 324 -23.77 -9.94 20.76
C MET A 324 -24.69 -9.66 21.95
N ASN A 325 -24.19 -10.00 23.14
CA ASN A 325 -24.83 -9.65 24.40
C ASN A 325 -24.98 -8.12 24.47
N LYS A 326 -26.22 -7.61 24.46
CA LYS A 326 -26.57 -6.17 24.43
C LYS A 326 -26.03 -5.38 25.64
N ASN A 327 -25.44 -6.04 26.63
CA ASN A 327 -25.01 -5.45 27.89
C ASN A 327 -23.60 -4.83 27.87
N HIS A 328 -22.88 -4.88 26.74
CA HIS A 328 -21.59 -4.20 26.56
C HIS A 328 -21.51 -3.45 25.22
N TYR A 329 -22.56 -2.71 24.87
CA TYR A 329 -22.41 -1.65 23.88
C TYR A 329 -21.80 -0.45 24.62
N GLU A 330 -20.48 -0.31 24.51
CA GLU A 330 -19.89 1.02 24.68
C GLU A 330 -20.43 1.90 23.54
N PRO A 331 -21.05 3.06 23.85
CA PRO A 331 -21.47 4.01 22.83
C PRO A 331 -20.27 4.33 21.93
N LEU A 332 -20.44 4.50 20.61
CA LEU A 332 -19.30 4.87 19.76
C LEU A 332 -18.69 6.21 20.20
N GLU A 333 -19.48 7.04 20.86
CA GLU A 333 -19.11 8.29 21.51
C GLU A 333 -18.13 8.09 22.69
N SER A 334 -17.97 6.88 23.21
CA SER A 334 -16.96 6.54 24.22
C SER A 334 -15.66 6.00 23.63
N LEU A 335 -15.61 5.74 22.31
CA LEU A 335 -14.37 5.38 21.64
C LEU A 335 -13.47 6.62 21.54
N ALA A 336 -12.16 6.40 21.57
CA ALA A 336 -11.20 7.47 21.35
C ALA A 336 -11.49 8.16 20.01
N ASP A 337 -11.49 9.49 20.02
CA ASP A 337 -11.61 10.28 18.81
C ASP A 337 -10.61 9.76 17.76
N PRO A 338 -11.01 9.66 16.48
CA PRO A 338 -10.08 9.32 15.43
C PRO A 338 -8.86 10.26 15.53
N PRO A 339 -7.63 9.78 15.26
CA PRO A 339 -6.46 10.63 15.31
C PRO A 339 -6.73 11.87 14.47
N VAL A 340 -6.59 13.05 15.07
CA VAL A 340 -6.89 14.32 14.41
C VAL A 340 -6.14 14.33 13.09
N SER A 341 -6.88 14.30 11.97
CA SER A 341 -6.30 14.55 10.66
C SER A 341 -5.72 15.96 10.74
N VAL A 342 -4.40 16.08 10.77
CA VAL A 342 -3.75 17.38 10.81
C VAL A 342 -4.10 18.08 9.50
N SER A 343 -5.07 18.98 9.57
CA SER A 343 -5.35 19.92 8.49
C SER A 343 -4.08 20.75 8.28
N ILE A 344 -3.56 20.73 7.05
CA ILE A 344 -2.44 21.59 6.64
C ILE A 344 -2.91 23.06 6.49
N LEU A 345 -4.22 23.30 6.55
CA LEU A 345 -4.78 24.62 6.69
C LEU A 345 -5.00 24.87 8.18
N GLY A 346 -4.08 25.66 8.75
CA GLY A 346 -4.20 26.22 10.09
C GLY A 346 -5.24 27.31 10.18
#